data_AF-A0A9D5YED3-F1
#
_entry.id   AF-A0A9D5YED3-F1
#
_cell.length_a   1.000
_cell.length_b   1.000
_cell.length_c   1.000
_cell.angle_alpha   90.00
_cell.angle_beta   90.00
_cell.angle_gamma   90.00
#
_symmetry.space_group_name_H-M   'P 1'
#
loop_
_entity.id
_entity.type
_entity.pdbx_description
1 polymer ?
#
loop_
_entity_poly.entity_id
_entity_poly.type
_entity_poly.pdbx_seq_one_letter_code
_entity_poly.pdbx_strand_id
1 'polypeptide(L)'
;MDKKEFLRSYTLQQAKIKRLKDMQTLFPEKAKQYQTEIKRCLEARKRIEKSINSVKNELYKEVLIQKYICKKTHEEIGLILNYSTRHIDRLHLRALEMFQIKP
;
A
#
# COMPACT_ATOMS: atom_id res chain seq x y z
N MET A 1 -15.74 1.01 -6.28
CA MET A 1 -14.34 1.42 -6.03
C MET A 1 -13.43 0.30 -6.49
N ASP A 2 -12.53 0.57 -7.42
CA ASP A 2 -11.58 -0.44 -7.92
C ASP A 2 -10.59 -0.82 -6.80
N LYS A 3 -10.46 -2.12 -6.51
CA LYS A 3 -9.55 -2.66 -5.49
C LYS A 3 -8.09 -2.30 -5.78
N LYS A 4 -7.68 -2.31 -7.05
CA LYS A 4 -6.32 -1.96 -7.47
C LYS A 4 -6.05 -0.48 -7.26
N GLU A 5 -7.00 0.40 -7.57
CA GLU A 5 -6.87 1.84 -7.30
C GLU A 5 -6.75 2.12 -5.80
N PHE A 6 -7.59 1.48 -4.99
CA PHE A 6 -7.52 1.59 -3.54
C PHE A 6 -6.12 1.20 -3.01
N LEU A 7 -5.60 0.05 -3.46
CA LEU A 7 -4.27 -0.43 -3.05
C LEU A 7 -3.13 0.46 -3.59
N ARG A 8 -3.20 0.92 -4.85
CA ARG A 8 -2.22 1.84 -5.46
C ARG A 8 -2.17 3.19 -4.74
N SER A 9 -3.30 3.63 -4.17
CA SER A 9 -3.34 4.88 -3.41
C SER A 9 -2.36 4.89 -2.23
N TYR A 10 -1.96 3.73 -1.70
CA TYR A 10 -0.95 3.61 -0.65
C TYR A 10 0.37 4.34 -1.01
N THR A 11 0.85 4.11 -2.24
CA THR A 11 2.08 4.71 -2.74
C THR A 11 1.95 6.23 -2.89
N LEU A 12 0.79 6.69 -3.34
CA LEU A 12 0.48 8.12 -3.44
C LEU A 12 0.46 8.78 -2.06
N GLN A 13 -0.19 8.16 -1.07
CA GLN A 13 -0.19 8.66 0.30
C GLN A 13 1.23 8.69 0.89
N GLN A 14 2.07 7.69 0.61
CA GLN A 14 3.47 7.69 1.05
C GLN A 14 4.28 8.83 0.43
N ALA A 15 4.14 9.07 -0.87
CA ALA A 15 4.79 10.19 -1.55
C ALA A 15 4.30 11.54 -0.99
N LYS A 16 2.99 11.67 -0.75
CA LYS A 16 2.39 12.86 -0.16
C LYS A 16 2.91 13.12 1.26
N ILE A 17 3.00 12.09 2.12
CA ILE A 17 3.56 12.22 3.47
C ILE A 17 5.01 12.70 3.41
N LYS A 18 5.84 12.13 2.53
CA LYS A 18 7.24 12.57 2.37
C LYS A 18 7.28 14.07 2.02
N ARG A 19 6.57 14.48 0.96
CA ARG A 19 6.48 15.88 0.54
C ARG A 19 6.00 16.80 1.67
N LEU A 20 4.98 16.39 2.42
CA LEU A 20 4.44 17.21 3.53
C LEU A 20 5.42 17.34 4.69
N LYS A 21 6.21 16.30 4.98
CA LYS A 21 7.28 16.38 5.98
C LYS A 21 8.37 17.35 5.54
N ASP A 22 8.79 17.28 4.28
CA ASP A 22 9.78 18.20 3.72
C ASP A 22 9.27 19.65 3.79
N MET A 23 8.00 19.88 3.43
CA MET A 23 7.35 21.21 3.53
C MET A 23 7.20 21.70 4.97
N GLN A 24 6.98 20.81 5.93
CA GLN A 24 6.92 21.14 7.35
C GLN A 24 8.28 21.62 7.88
N THR A 25 9.38 21.05 7.38
CA THR A 25 10.74 21.50 7.71
C THR A 25 11.05 22.87 7.08
N LEU A 26 10.62 23.10 5.84
CA LEU A 26 10.88 24.36 5.12
C LEU A 26 10.01 25.53 5.62
N PHE A 27 8.77 25.25 6.03
CA PHE A 27 7.76 26.26 6.37
C PHE A 27 7.14 25.94 7.74
N PRO A 28 7.88 26.15 8.85
CA PRO A 28 7.44 25.79 10.20
C PRO A 28 6.18 26.55 10.65
N GLU A 29 5.92 27.73 10.10
CA GLU A 29 4.71 28.52 10.37
C GLU A 29 3.41 27.81 9.93
N LYS A 30 3.51 26.91 8.94
CA LYS A 30 2.40 26.06 8.46
C LYS A 30 2.44 24.63 9.03
N ALA A 31 3.34 24.35 9.97
CA ALA A 31 3.57 22.98 10.46
C ALA A 31 2.31 22.27 10.96
N LYS A 32 1.38 22.99 11.62
CA LYS A 32 0.11 22.40 12.10
C LYS A 32 -0.79 21.92 10.96
N GLN A 33 -0.83 22.66 9.84
CA GLN A 33 -1.62 22.29 8.66
C GLN A 33 -1.05 21.03 8.01
N TYR A 34 0.27 21.00 7.77
CA TYR A 34 0.94 19.82 7.22
C TYR A 34 0.80 18.60 8.14
N GLN A 35 0.92 18.78 9.47
CA GLN A 35 0.73 17.69 10.42
C GLN A 35 -0.67 17.09 10.32
N THR A 36 -1.70 17.93 10.16
CA THR A 36 -3.09 17.48 9.99
C THR A 36 -3.26 16.67 8.72
N GLU A 37 -2.68 17.12 7.61
CA GLU A 37 -2.70 16.36 6.36
C GLU A 37 -1.91 15.05 6.44
N ILE A 38 -0.74 15.05 7.09
CA ILE A 38 0.05 13.83 7.32
C ILE A 38 -0.79 12.80 8.09
N LYS A 39 -1.49 13.23 9.15
CA LYS A 39 -2.39 12.35 9.91
C LYS A 39 -3.46 11.72 9.03
N ARG A 40 -4.14 12.50 8.20
CA ARG A 40 -5.15 11.99 7.23
C ARG A 40 -4.55 10.97 6.25
N CYS A 41 -3.34 11.23 5.75
CA CYS A 41 -2.64 10.31 4.84
C CYS A 41 -2.26 9.00 5.55
N LEU A 42 -1.81 9.09 6.82
CA LEU A 42 -1.47 7.92 7.64
C LEU A 42 -2.71 7.08 7.96
N GLU A 43 -3.85 7.70 8.25
CA GLU A 43 -5.13 7.00 8.46
C GLU A 43 -5.57 6.24 7.22
N ALA A 44 -5.48 6.87 6.04
CA ALA A 44 -5.76 6.22 4.77
C ALA A 44 -4.86 4.99 4.53
N ARG A 45 -3.56 5.10 4.85
CA ARG A 45 -2.62 3.97 4.77
C ARG A 45 -2.96 2.85 5.74
N LYS A 46 -3.27 3.19 6.99
CA LYS A 46 -3.68 2.21 8.02
C LYS A 46 -4.91 1.42 7.57
N ARG A 47 -5.88 2.07 6.91
CA ARG A 47 -7.06 1.39 6.36
C ARG A 47 -6.69 0.36 5.28
N ILE A 48 -5.73 0.69 4.42
CA ILE A 48 -5.21 -0.24 3.40
C ILE A 48 -4.49 -1.41 4.06
N GLU A 49 -3.58 -1.14 5.00
CA GLU A 49 -2.85 -2.17 5.75
C GLU A 49 -3.81 -3.10 6.50
N LYS A 50 -4.81 -2.55 7.19
CA LYS A 50 -5.87 -3.33 7.85
C LYS A 50 -6.65 -4.21 6.87
N SER A 51 -6.98 -3.68 5.70
CA SER A 51 -7.69 -4.44 4.67
C SER A 51 -6.84 -5.60 4.14
N ILE A 52 -5.55 -5.36 3.88
CA ILE A 52 -4.60 -6.40 3.44
C ILE A 52 -4.44 -7.45 4.53
N ASN A 53 -4.22 -7.03 5.78
CA ASN A 53 -4.04 -7.93 6.92
C ASN A 53 -5.27 -8.79 7.21
N SER A 54 -6.45 -8.39 6.75
CA SER A 54 -7.68 -9.18 6.90
C SER A 54 -7.81 -10.35 5.89
N VAL A 55 -6.92 -10.42 4.89
CA VAL A 55 -6.87 -11.54 3.95
C VAL A 55 -6.37 -12.79 4.69
N LYS A 56 -7.22 -13.82 4.76
CA LYS A 56 -6.94 -15.05 5.53
C LYS A 56 -5.75 -15.85 5.02
N ASN A 57 -5.54 -15.86 3.71
CA ASN A 57 -4.45 -16.62 3.11
C ASN A 57 -3.14 -15.80 3.21
N GLU A 58 -2.16 -16.31 3.95
CA GLU A 58 -0.89 -15.61 4.18
C GLU A 58 -0.10 -15.37 2.90
N LEU A 59 -0.10 -16.31 1.96
CA LEU A 59 0.59 -16.13 0.67
C LEU A 59 -0.07 -15.00 -0.15
N TYR A 60 -1.40 -14.92 -0.17
CA TYR A 60 -2.10 -13.83 -0.84
C TYR A 60 -1.85 -12.49 -0.16
N LYS A 61 -1.85 -12.46 1.17
CA LYS A 61 -1.50 -11.27 1.95
C LYS A 61 -0.09 -10.80 1.60
N GLU A 62 0.88 -11.71 1.61
CA GLU A 62 2.29 -11.42 1.30
C GLU A 62 2.46 -10.85 -0.11
N VAL A 63 1.80 -11.46 -1.11
CA VAL A 63 1.81 -10.93 -2.49
C VAL A 63 1.26 -9.51 -2.55
N LEU A 64 0.19 -9.18 -1.82
CA LEU A 64 -0.35 -7.82 -1.76
C LEU A 64 0.58 -6.85 -1.03
N ILE A 65 1.20 -7.25 0.08
CA ILE A 65 2.17 -6.45 0.82
C ILE A 65 3.35 -6.11 -0.08
N GLN A 66 3.98 -7.12 -0.67
CA GLN A 66 5.15 -6.90 -1.53
C GLN A 66 4.81 -6.02 -2.72
N LYS A 67 3.64 -6.23 -3.34
CA LYS A 67 3.22 -5.45 -4.51
C LYS A 67 2.92 -3.99 -4.17
N TYR A 68 2.16 -3.72 -3.11
CA TYR A 68 1.56 -2.39 -2.90
C TYR A 68 2.22 -1.59 -1.78
N ILE A 69 2.75 -2.26 -0.76
CA ILE A 69 3.46 -1.60 0.35
C ILE A 69 4.96 -1.51 0.02
N CYS A 70 5.58 -2.62 -0.38
CA CYS A 70 7.00 -2.66 -0.73
C CYS A 70 7.30 -2.21 -2.17
N LYS A 71 6.25 -1.98 -2.98
CA LYS A 71 6.31 -1.49 -4.37
C LYS A 71 7.13 -2.37 -5.31
N LYS A 72 7.10 -3.68 -5.08
CA LYS A 72 7.85 -4.66 -5.88
C LYS A 72 7.15 -4.99 -7.21
N THR A 73 7.96 -5.26 -8.23
CA THR A 73 7.47 -5.85 -9.48
C THR A 73 7.10 -7.33 -9.26
N HIS A 74 6.34 -7.93 -10.18
CA HIS A 74 6.02 -9.35 -10.04
C HIS A 74 7.24 -10.25 -10.20
N GLU A 75 8.25 -9.79 -10.95
CA GLU A 75 9.54 -10.47 -11.08
C GLU A 75 10.30 -10.46 -9.74
N GLU A 76 10.41 -9.29 -9.10
CA GLU A 76 11.05 -9.19 -7.78
C GLU A 76 10.32 -10.06 -6.73
N ILE A 77 8.99 -10.08 -6.75
CA ILE A 77 8.20 -10.94 -5.85
C ILE A 77 8.44 -12.42 -6.18
N GLY A 78 8.56 -12.78 -7.45
CA GLY A 78 8.87 -14.13 -7.89
C GLY A 78 10.21 -14.60 -7.34
N LEU A 79 11.22 -13.73 -7.36
CA LEU A 79 12.53 -14.00 -6.76
C LEU A 79 12.44 -14.17 -5.24
N ILE A 80 11.66 -13.33 -4.54
CA ILE A 80 11.50 -13.39 -3.08
C ILE A 80 10.77 -14.67 -2.65
N LEU A 81 9.71 -15.06 -3.37
CA LEU A 81 8.84 -16.18 -3.03
C LEU A 81 9.20 -17.50 -3.75
N ASN A 82 10.28 -17.51 -4.53
CA ASN A 82 10.70 -18.64 -5.38
C ASN A 82 9.59 -19.15 -6.32
N TYR A 83 8.88 -18.22 -6.96
CA TYR A 83 7.85 -18.51 -7.95
C TYR A 83 8.17 -17.84 -9.29
N SER A 84 7.71 -18.44 -10.39
CA SER A 84 7.72 -17.75 -11.69
C SER A 84 6.84 -16.51 -11.67
N THR A 85 7.19 -15.50 -12.47
CA THR A 85 6.40 -14.26 -12.64
C THR A 85 4.94 -14.55 -13.00
N ARG A 86 4.70 -15.53 -13.90
CA ARG A 86 3.35 -15.97 -14.27
C ARG A 86 2.58 -16.59 -13.10
N HIS A 87 3.26 -17.25 -12.17
CA HIS A 87 2.61 -17.77 -10.97
C HIS A 87 2.26 -16.62 -10.01
N ILE A 88 3.16 -15.65 -9.83
CA ILE A 88 2.86 -14.43 -9.05
C ILE A 88 1.68 -13.66 -9.64
N ASP A 89 1.59 -13.50 -10.96
CA ASP A 89 0.43 -12.86 -11.62
C ASP A 89 -0.89 -13.53 -11.22
N ARG A 90 -0.93 -14.87 -11.24
CA ARG A 90 -2.13 -15.64 -10.87
C ARG A 90 -2.44 -15.54 -9.38
N LEU A 91 -1.43 -15.62 -8.52
CA LEU A 91 -1.59 -15.41 -7.08
C LEU A 91 -2.11 -14.00 -6.78
N HIS A 92 -1.62 -12.99 -7.49
CA HIS A 92 -2.06 -11.60 -7.34
C HIS A 92 -3.54 -11.42 -7.71
N LEU A 93 -3.98 -11.99 -8.84
CA LEU A 93 -5.39 -11.96 -9.23
C LEU A 93 -6.29 -12.64 -8.18
N ARG A 94 -5.91 -13.83 -7.70
CA ARG A 94 -6.65 -14.53 -6.63
C ARG A 94 -6.64 -13.76 -5.30
N ALA A 95 -5.51 -13.13 -4.97
CA ALA A 95 -5.42 -12.29 -3.79
C ALA A 95 -6.37 -11.09 -3.88
N LEU A 96 -6.50 -10.48 -5.07
CA LEU A 96 -7.46 -9.40 -5.32
C LEU A 96 -8.91 -9.86 -5.25
N GLU A 97 -9.24 -11.08 -5.66
CA GLU A 97 -10.58 -11.65 -5.51
C GLU A 97 -10.96 -11.77 -4.03
N MET A 98 -10.06 -12.32 -3.21
CA MET A 98 -10.24 -12.51 -1.77
C MET A 98 -10.15 -11.22 -0.95
N PHE A 99 -9.51 -10.19 -1.50
CA PHE A 99 -9.36 -8.89 -0.84
C PHE A 99 -10.69 -8.16 -0.71
N GLN A 100 -10.95 -7.61 0.47
CA GLN A 100 -12.11 -6.77 0.75
C GLN A 100 -11.65 -5.47 1.41
N ILE A 101 -12.19 -4.35 0.95
CA ILE A 101 -11.95 -3.05 1.57
C ILE A 101 -12.68 -3.03 2.91
N LYS A 102 -11.93 -2.93 4.00
CA LYS A 102 -12.51 -2.80 5.34
C LYS A 102 -12.77 -1.33 5.68
N PRO A 103 -13.80 -1.04 6.49
CA PRO A 103 -14.00 0.29 7.05
C PRO A 103 -12.82 0.65 7.98
#